data_AF-A0A1B9G0Z5-F1
#
_entry.id   AF-A0A1B9G0Z5-F1
#
_cell.length_a   1.000
_cell.length_b   1.000
_cell.length_c   1.000
_cell.angle_alpha   90.00
_cell.angle_beta   90.00
_cell.angle_gamma   90.00
#
_symmetry.space_group_name_H-M   'P 1'
#
loop_
_entity.id
_entity.type
_entity.pdbx_description
1 polymer ?
#
loop_
_entity_poly.entity_id
_entity_poly.type
_entity_poly.pdbx_seq_one_letter_code
_entity_poly.pdbx_strand_id
1 'polypeptide(L)'
;MSAKQVAGGHKAAINNDNVPQESKEHSKQVVDDIENSGDVEAEAAEADRPKNEGNVIGGHKATLKNPNVGEEAKEHSRQVLSENGVDVEA
;
A
#
# COMPACT_ATOMS: atom_id res chain seq x y z
N MET A 1 -10.74 -6.10 -7.48
CA MET A 1 -10.98 -4.77 -6.89
C MET A 1 -11.36 -5.00 -5.44
N SER A 2 -10.63 -4.43 -4.50
CA SER A 2 -10.93 -4.49 -3.07
C SER A 2 -12.17 -3.66 -2.75
N ALA A 3 -12.93 -4.04 -1.71
CA ALA A 3 -14.10 -3.28 -1.25
C ALA A 3 -13.73 -1.82 -0.94
N LYS A 4 -12.54 -1.58 -0.40
CA LYS A 4 -11.98 -0.25 -0.15
C LYS A 4 -11.72 0.55 -1.43
N GLN A 5 -11.24 -0.10 -2.48
CA GLN A 5 -11.02 0.56 -3.78
C GLN A 5 -12.35 0.96 -4.43
N VAL A 6 -13.37 0.11 -4.30
CA VAL A 6 -14.72 0.39 -4.80
C VAL A 6 -15.36 1.55 -4.03
N ALA A 7 -15.35 1.49 -2.69
CA ALA A 7 -15.86 2.57 -1.84
C ALA A 7 -15.14 3.91 -2.10
N GLY A 8 -13.81 3.89 -2.30
CA GLY A 8 -13.03 5.07 -2.66
C GLY A 8 -13.46 5.69 -3.99
N GLY A 9 -13.72 4.86 -5.01
CA GLY A 9 -14.23 5.33 -6.31
C GLY A 9 -15.60 5.98 -6.21
N HIS A 10 -16.53 5.38 -5.47
CA HIS A 10 -17.86 5.96 -5.24
C HIS A 10 -17.80 7.26 -4.42
N LYS A 11 -16.93 7.32 -3.40
CA LYS A 11 -16.68 8.54 -2.61
C LYS A 11 -16.11 9.68 -3.47
N ALA A 12 -15.28 9.37 -4.47
CA ALA A 12 -14.82 10.35 -5.47
C ALA A 12 -15.95 10.82 -6.40
N ALA A 13 -16.80 9.90 -6.87
CA ALA A 13 -17.96 10.24 -7.71
C ALA A 13 -18.96 11.17 -7.00
N ILE A 14 -19.20 10.97 -5.70
CA ILE A 14 -20.09 11.82 -4.89
C ILE A 14 -19.61 13.28 -4.85
N ASN A 15 -18.30 13.50 -4.77
CA ASN A 15 -17.71 14.85 -4.70
C ASN A 15 -17.48 15.50 -6.07
N ASN A 16 -17.71 14.77 -7.16
CA ASN A 16 -17.48 15.28 -8.50
C ASN A 16 -18.71 16.06 -9.01
N ASP A 17 -18.55 17.35 -9.29
CA ASP A 17 -19.63 18.21 -9.79
C ASP A 17 -20.14 17.85 -11.19
N ASN A 18 -19.35 17.11 -11.98
CA ASN A 18 -19.74 16.59 -13.28
C ASN A 18 -20.61 15.31 -13.21
N VAL A 19 -20.85 14.79 -12.01
CA VAL A 19 -21.70 13.61 -11.80
C VAL A 19 -23.12 14.06 -11.45
N PRO A 20 -24.15 13.55 -12.13
CA PRO A 20 -25.54 13.92 -11.85
C PRO A 20 -25.97 13.44 -10.46
N GLN A 21 -26.89 14.17 -9.84
CA GLN A 21 -27.30 13.94 -8.45
C GLN A 21 -27.83 12.52 -8.20
N GLU A 22 -28.62 11.97 -9.14
CA GLU A 22 -29.14 10.60 -9.08
C GLU A 22 -27.99 9.57 -8.97
N SER A 23 -26.90 9.77 -9.71
CA SER A 23 -25.72 8.89 -9.63
C SER A 23 -24.92 9.08 -8.33
N LYS A 24 -24.96 10.27 -7.72
CA LYS A 24 -24.37 10.52 -6.41
C LYS A 24 -25.15 9.82 -5.31
N GLU A 25 -26.48 9.81 -5.38
CA GLU A 25 -27.34 9.10 -4.42
C GLU A 25 -27.11 7.60 -4.45
N HIS A 26 -27.07 7.01 -5.65
CA HIS A 26 -26.71 5.60 -5.80
C HIS A 26 -25.30 5.30 -5.27
N SER A 27 -24.33 6.18 -5.54
CA SER A 27 -22.97 6.02 -5.03
C SER A 27 -22.88 6.11 -3.51
N LYS A 28 -23.74 6.93 -2.86
CA LYS A 28 -23.82 7.00 -1.40
C LYS A 28 -24.32 5.69 -0.81
N GLN A 29 -25.40 5.15 -1.37
CA GLN A 29 -25.97 3.87 -0.91
C GLN A 29 -24.95 2.74 -1.00
N VAL A 30 -24.20 2.64 -2.11
CA VAL A 30 -23.14 1.63 -2.26
C VAL A 30 -22.01 1.80 -1.24
N VAL A 31 -21.64 3.03 -0.90
CA VAL A 31 -20.62 3.29 0.14
C VAL A 31 -21.14 2.86 1.51
N ASP A 32 -22.37 3.23 1.86
CA ASP A 32 -22.99 2.87 3.15
C ASP A 32 -23.14 1.35 3.30
N ASP A 33 -23.51 0.64 2.23
CA ASP A 33 -23.62 -0.83 2.24
C ASP A 33 -22.24 -1.50 2.44
N ILE A 34 -21.19 -0.99 1.80
CA ILE A 34 -19.82 -1.51 1.95
C ILE A 34 -19.25 -1.19 3.34
N GLU A 35 -19.50 0.02 3.86
CA GLU A 35 -19.06 0.41 5.21
C GLU A 35 -19.80 -0.41 6.29
N ASN A 36 -21.08 -0.72 6.09
CA ASN A 36 -21.86 -1.58 7.00
C ASN A 36 -21.58 -3.08 6.87
N SER A 37 -21.08 -3.57 5.72
CA SER A 37 -20.82 -5.00 5.51
C SER A 37 -19.60 -5.52 6.29
N GLY A 38 -18.80 -4.63 6.90
CA GLY A 38 -17.60 -5.01 7.66
C GLY A 38 -16.43 -5.49 6.79
N ASP A 39 -16.60 -5.58 5.47
CA ASP A 39 -15.55 -5.97 4.53
C ASP A 39 -14.38 -4.98 4.51
N VAL A 40 -14.66 -3.69 4.78
CA VAL A 40 -13.63 -2.64 4.85
C VAL A 40 -12.70 -2.81 6.06
N GLU A 41 -13.20 -3.42 7.14
CA GLU A 41 -12.45 -3.61 8.39
C GLU A 41 -11.54 -4.84 8.32
N ALA A 42 -11.97 -5.90 7.63
CA ALA A 42 -11.15 -7.09 7.40
C ALA A 42 -9.89 -6.78 6.57
N GLU A 43 -10.00 -5.95 5.53
CA GLU A 43 -8.85 -5.53 4.73
C GLU A 43 -8.00 -4.41 5.37
N ALA A 44 -8.55 -3.64 6.33
CA ALA A 44 -7.75 -2.68 7.09
C ALA A 44 -6.71 -3.38 7.99
N ALA A 45 -7.08 -4.51 8.57
CA ALA A 45 -6.15 -5.36 9.33
C ALA A 45 -5.09 -6.03 8.44
N GLU A 46 -5.36 -6.26 7.15
CA GLU A 46 -4.40 -6.81 6.20
C GLU A 46 -3.58 -5.74 5.45
N ALA A 47 -4.04 -4.49 5.45
CA ALA A 47 -3.34 -3.35 4.88
C ALA A 47 -2.20 -2.81 5.77
N ASP A 48 -2.20 -3.16 7.05
CA ASP A 48 -1.12 -2.85 8.00
C ASP A 48 0.05 -3.82 7.92
N ARG A 49 -0.07 -4.92 7.15
CA ARG A 49 1.11 -5.68 6.74
C ARG A 49 1.92 -4.78 5.82
N PRO A 50 3.21 -4.52 6.09
CA PRO A 50 4.05 -3.74 5.20
C PRO A 50 4.20 -4.50 3.87
N LYS A 51 3.31 -4.20 2.91
CA LYS A 51 3.21 -4.79 1.55
C LYS A 51 4.48 -4.64 0.70
N ASN A 52 5.54 -4.07 1.28
CA ASN A 52 6.78 -3.72 0.61
C ASN A 52 8.03 -4.27 1.32
N GLU A 53 7.95 -5.11 2.35
CA GLU A 53 9.16 -5.68 2.99
C GLU A 53 10.09 -6.34 1.96
N GLY A 54 9.55 -7.18 1.07
CA GLY A 54 10.32 -7.79 -0.02
C GLY A 54 10.92 -6.78 -1.00
N ASN A 55 10.23 -5.66 -1.26
CA ASN A 55 10.73 -4.60 -2.13
C ASN A 55 11.83 -3.78 -1.46
N VAL A 56 11.70 -3.52 -0.15
CA VAL A 56 12.69 -2.84 0.68
C VAL A 56 13.97 -3.69 0.75
N ILE A 57 13.84 -4.97 1.09
CA ILE A 57 14.94 -5.94 1.09
C ILE A 57 15.60 -6.01 -0.29
N GLY A 58 14.80 -6.11 -1.37
CA GLY A 58 15.31 -6.14 -2.74
C GLY A 58 16.10 -4.88 -3.10
N GLY A 59 15.62 -3.70 -2.70
CA GLY A 59 16.29 -2.42 -2.90
C GLY A 59 17.63 -2.35 -2.18
N HIS A 60 17.68 -2.70 -0.89
CA HIS A 60 18.94 -2.71 -0.13
C HIS A 60 19.94 -3.74 -0.69
N LYS A 61 19.47 -4.89 -1.16
CA LYS A 61 20.33 -5.89 -1.81
C LYS A 61 20.91 -5.39 -3.14
N ALA A 62 20.14 -4.61 -3.90
CA ALA A 62 20.63 -3.94 -5.10
C ALA A 62 21.68 -2.86 -4.77
N THR A 63 21.48 -2.11 -3.68
CA THR A 63 22.43 -1.10 -3.19
C THR A 63 23.80 -1.72 -2.88
N LEU A 64 23.84 -2.92 -2.29
CA LEU A 64 25.11 -3.64 -2.02
C LEU A 64 25.87 -4.03 -3.29
N LYS A 65 25.14 -4.42 -4.35
CA LYS A 65 25.75 -4.84 -5.63
C LYS A 65 26.13 -3.68 -6.53
N ASN A 66 25.65 -2.48 -6.27
CA ASN A 66 25.89 -1.33 -7.14
C ASN A 66 27.29 -0.73 -6.87
N PRO A 67 28.22 -0.77 -7.84
CA PRO A 67 29.56 -0.22 -7.67
C PRO A 67 29.59 1.31 -7.57
N ASN A 68 28.52 1.99 -7.99
CA ASN A 68 28.39 3.45 -7.91
C ASN A 68 27.90 3.96 -6.55
N VAL A 69 27.62 3.06 -5.61
CA VAL A 69 27.17 3.42 -4.27
C VAL A 69 28.37 3.45 -3.33
N GLY A 70 28.45 4.49 -2.49
CA GLY A 70 29.48 4.63 -1.48
C GLY A 70 29.39 3.57 -0.38
N GLU A 71 30.53 3.30 0.28
CA GLU A 71 30.62 2.27 1.32
C GLU A 71 29.66 2.52 2.50
N GLU A 72 29.46 3.78 2.90
CA GLU A 72 28.53 4.16 3.97
C GLU A 72 27.08 3.74 3.67
N ALA A 73 26.62 3.96 2.43
CA ALA A 73 25.28 3.58 2.01
C ALA A 73 25.11 2.06 1.86
N LYS A 74 26.20 1.34 1.56
CA LYS A 74 26.22 -0.12 1.58
C LYS A 74 26.14 -0.63 3.01
N GLU A 75 26.91 -0.07 3.94
CA GLU A 75 26.89 -0.48 5.36
C GLU A 75 25.49 -0.31 5.97
N HIS A 76 24.85 0.85 5.76
CA HIS A 76 23.46 1.07 6.16
C HIS A 76 22.52 0.03 5.53
N SER A 77 22.70 -0.31 4.25
CA SER A 77 21.89 -1.32 3.58
C SER A 77 22.10 -2.73 4.16
N ARG A 78 23.31 -3.08 4.63
CA ARG A 78 23.56 -4.36 5.32
C ARG A 78 22.84 -4.41 6.65
N GLN A 79 22.89 -3.32 7.42
CA GLN A 79 22.21 -3.24 8.72
C GLN A 79 20.70 -3.44 8.56
N VAL A 80 20.06 -2.74 7.62
CA VAL A 80 18.63 -2.90 7.36
C VAL A 80 18.30 -4.33 6.92
N LEU A 81 19.12 -4.95 6.07
CA LEU A 81 18.89 -6.33 5.66
C LEU A 81 18.99 -7.32 6.83
N SER A 82 19.96 -7.11 7.73
CA SER A 82 20.15 -7.93 8.92
C SER A 82 19.02 -7.77 9.94
N GLU A 83 18.52 -6.54 10.15
CA GLU A 83 17.32 -6.26 10.97
C GLU A 83 16.05 -6.94 10.41
N ASN A 84 15.99 -7.10 9.08
CA ASN A 84 14.90 -7.80 8.39
C ASN A 84 15.13 -9.33 8.32
N GLY A 85 16.14 -9.88 8.99
CA GLY A 85 16.44 -11.31 9.02
C GLY A 85 17.00 -11.87 7.71
N VAL A 86 17.58 -11.02 6.86
CA VAL A 86 18.22 -11.41 5.60
C VAL A 86 19.73 -11.37 5.77
N ASP A 87 20.33 -12.54 5.91
CA ASP A 87 21.78 -12.69 5.86
C ASP A 87 22.30 -12.44 4.44
N VAL A 88 22.93 -11.28 4.27
CA VAL A 88 23.71 -10.95 3.07
C VAL A 88 25.17 -11.21 3.37
N GLU A 89 25.61 -12.43 3.05
CA GLU A 89 27.04 -12.72 2.92
C GLU A 89 27.58 -11.88 1.76
N ALA A 90 28.67 -11.15 2.06
CA ALA A 90 29.29 -10.17 1.18
C ALA A 90 29.96 -10.80 -0.05
#